data_AF-A0A9E3QID2-F1
#
_entry.id   AF-A0A9E3QID2-F1
#
_cell.length_a   1.000
_cell.length_b   1.000
_cell.length_c   1.000
_cell.angle_alpha   90.00
_cell.angle_beta   90.00
_cell.angle_gamma   90.00
#
_symmetry.space_group_name_H-M   'P 1'
#
loop_
_entity.id
_entity.type
_entity.pdbx_description
1 polymer ?
#
loop_
_entity_poly.entity_id
_entity_poly.type
_entity_poly.pdbx_seq_one_letter_code
_entity_poly.pdbx_strand_id
1 'polypeptide(L)'
;MAGDDAIRALREALRVSPENLPLRRHLAESLLGLGRYEEAEAEFRAALSRWPDDADLKVGLALAFAQQGKATHALVLVEELDKLPQPPARALLLSARLLLRGGEAEEAAERYRRAVGLDPALADPELAERLGLPRTGRDEAEDRDEPPPYEPEEDEDDRRIRQMWEGDLSEPSEVPVERPTLTFKDVGGMEALKDEIRMKIIHPLNHAALYKAYGKAIGGGILLYGPPGCGKTYLARATAGEIHAGFLTVGINDVLDMWLGNSERNLHELFEQARRNAPCVLFFDEVDALAASRSDIKGGTGRQVVNQFLAELDGVQARNEGVLILAATNAPWHLDPAFRRPGRFDRILFVPPPDAPARPAIVRLHCRG
;
A
#
# COMPACT_ATOMS: atom_id res chain seq x y z
N MET A 1 12.29 -27.12 16.28
CA MET A 1 13.72 -26.89 15.94
C MET A 1 13.95 -25.48 15.43
N ALA A 2 13.39 -25.04 14.29
CA ALA A 2 13.65 -23.69 13.75
C ALA A 2 13.32 -22.50 14.70
N GLY A 3 12.23 -22.59 15.47
CA GLY A 3 11.85 -21.53 16.42
C GLY A 3 12.81 -21.40 17.62
N ASP A 4 13.38 -22.52 18.08
CA ASP A 4 14.32 -22.51 19.21
C ASP A 4 15.68 -21.94 18.85
N ASP A 5 16.14 -22.22 17.63
CA ASP A 5 17.39 -21.64 17.10
C ASP A 5 17.27 -20.12 16.95
N ALA A 6 16.11 -19.62 16.51
CA ALA A 6 15.84 -18.19 16.40
C ALA A 6 15.83 -17.49 17.78
N ILE A 7 15.15 -18.07 18.78
CA ILE A 7 15.15 -17.56 20.15
C ILE A 7 16.56 -17.56 20.75
N ARG A 8 17.35 -18.61 20.48
CA ARG A 8 18.75 -18.68 20.95
C ARG A 8 19.60 -17.56 20.35
N ALA A 9 19.48 -17.33 19.04
CA ALA A 9 20.18 -16.25 18.35
C ALA A 9 19.80 -14.86 18.90
N LEU A 10 18.50 -14.63 19.17
CA LEU A 10 18.03 -13.36 19.74
C LEU A 10 18.54 -13.13 21.17
N ARG A 11 18.58 -14.18 21.99
CA ARG A 11 19.17 -14.11 23.34
C ARG A 11 20.67 -13.82 23.28
N GLU A 12 21.39 -14.47 22.36
CA GLU A 12 22.82 -14.20 22.15
C GLU A 12 23.06 -12.75 21.69
N ALA A 13 22.25 -12.24 20.77
CA ALA A 13 22.32 -10.85 20.32
C ALA A 13 22.05 -9.85 21.46
N LEU A 14 21.08 -10.14 22.32
CA LEU A 14 20.78 -9.31 23.50
C LEU A 14 21.86 -9.37 24.59
N ARG A 15 22.66 -10.45 24.68
CA ARG A 15 23.84 -10.44 25.57
C ARG A 15 24.89 -9.44 25.11
N VAL A 16 25.04 -9.27 23.79
CA VAL A 16 25.99 -8.31 23.19
C VAL A 16 25.43 -6.88 23.25
N SER A 17 24.12 -6.72 23.08
CA SER A 17 23.45 -5.41 23.09
C SER A 17 22.19 -5.43 23.97
N PRO A 18 22.34 -5.35 25.31
CA PRO A 18 21.23 -5.53 26.26
C PRO A 18 20.21 -4.39 26.27
N GLU A 19 20.59 -3.22 25.77
CA GLU A 19 19.78 -2.00 25.69
C GLU A 19 19.05 -1.85 24.35
N ASN A 20 19.17 -2.82 23.44
CA ASN A 20 18.54 -2.74 22.13
C ASN A 20 17.04 -3.07 22.21
N LEU A 21 16.21 -2.03 22.29
CA LEU A 21 14.75 -2.14 22.35
C LEU A 21 14.15 -2.96 21.18
N PRO A 22 14.50 -2.71 19.91
CA PRO A 22 14.02 -3.54 18.79
C PRO A 22 14.31 -5.04 18.96
N LEU A 23 15.53 -5.40 19.39
CA LEU A 23 15.89 -6.81 19.62
C LEU A 23 15.10 -7.42 20.79
N ARG A 24 14.92 -6.67 21.89
CA ARG A 24 14.18 -7.15 23.07
C ARG A 24 12.70 -7.31 22.77
N ARG A 25 12.11 -6.36 22.03
CA ARG A 25 10.72 -6.45 21.55
C ARG A 25 10.55 -7.66 20.64
N HIS A 26 11.46 -7.85 19.68
CA HIS A 26 11.40 -8.98 18.77
C HIS A 26 11.51 -10.34 19.48
N LEU A 27 12.38 -10.44 20.52
CA LEU A 27 12.44 -11.63 21.37
C LEU A 27 11.12 -11.87 22.11
N ALA A 28 10.55 -10.84 22.75
CA ALA A 28 9.31 -10.96 23.50
C ALA A 28 8.11 -11.36 22.62
N GLU A 29 7.98 -10.75 21.44
CA GLU A 29 6.95 -11.09 20.44
C GLU A 29 7.14 -12.52 19.90
N SER A 30 8.39 -12.93 19.64
CA SER A 30 8.69 -14.29 19.18
C SER A 30 8.34 -15.34 20.25
N LEU A 31 8.61 -15.06 21.52
CA LEU A 31 8.21 -15.92 22.64
C LEU A 31 6.68 -16.02 22.75
N LEU A 32 5.97 -14.90 22.59
CA LEU A 32 4.51 -14.86 22.60
C LEU A 32 3.90 -15.68 21.45
N GLY A 33 4.45 -15.57 20.24
CA GLY A 33 4.02 -16.35 19.07
C GLY A 33 4.29 -17.86 19.19
N LEU A 34 5.31 -18.26 19.95
CA LEU A 34 5.63 -19.66 20.23
C LEU A 34 4.87 -20.24 21.44
N GLY A 35 3.97 -19.46 22.06
CA GLY A 35 3.21 -19.90 23.23
C GLY A 35 3.98 -19.88 24.56
N ARG A 36 5.18 -19.29 24.59
CA ARG A 36 6.03 -19.17 25.78
C ARG A 36 5.68 -17.92 26.58
N TYR A 37 4.45 -17.87 27.10
CA TYR A 37 3.87 -16.64 27.63
C TYR A 37 4.55 -16.12 28.90
N GLU A 38 5.04 -17.01 29.78
CA GLU A 38 5.77 -16.62 31.00
C GLU A 38 7.12 -15.96 30.67
N GLU A 39 7.85 -16.54 29.71
CA GLU A 39 9.11 -15.97 29.23
C GLU A 39 8.88 -14.64 28.50
N ALA A 40 7.81 -14.54 27.71
CA ALA A 40 7.41 -13.29 27.05
C ALA A 40 7.05 -12.20 28.08
N GLU A 41 6.29 -12.53 29.12
CA GLU A 41 5.96 -11.63 30.23
C GLU A 41 7.22 -11.06 30.89
N ALA A 42 8.20 -11.91 31.18
CA ALA A 42 9.45 -11.48 31.79
C ALA A 42 10.21 -10.48 30.90
N GLU A 43 10.29 -10.73 29.59
CA GLU A 43 10.95 -9.83 28.64
C GLU A 43 10.19 -8.51 28.44
N PHE A 44 8.85 -8.53 28.37
CA PHE A 44 8.04 -7.31 28.28
C PHE A 44 8.18 -6.45 29.54
N ARG A 45 8.16 -7.05 30.74
CA ARG A 45 8.39 -6.32 32.00
C ARG A 45 9.80 -5.74 32.07
N ALA A 46 10.80 -6.52 31.65
CA ALA A 46 12.18 -6.04 31.61
C ALA A 46 12.32 -4.85 30.65
N ALA A 47 11.63 -4.87 29.50
CA ALA A 47 11.60 -3.74 28.57
C ALA A 47 10.85 -2.53 29.17
N LEU A 48 9.66 -2.72 29.73
CA LEU A 48 8.86 -1.64 30.33
C LEU A 48 9.52 -0.99 31.55
N SER A 49 10.41 -1.69 32.27
CA SER A 49 11.19 -1.06 33.35
C SER A 49 12.11 0.06 32.87
N ARG A 50 12.45 0.05 31.57
CA ARG A 50 13.32 1.05 30.91
C ARG A 50 12.55 1.99 30.00
N TRP A 51 11.51 1.50 29.35
CA TRP A 51 10.63 2.26 28.44
C TRP A 51 9.18 2.19 28.93
N PRO A 52 8.84 2.88 30.04
CA PRO A 52 7.54 2.74 30.69
C PRO A 52 6.36 3.28 29.87
N ASP A 53 6.60 4.19 28.92
CA ASP A 53 5.55 4.84 28.13
C ASP A 53 5.30 4.18 26.77
N ASP A 54 6.00 3.07 26.47
CA ASP A 54 5.87 2.40 25.18
C ASP A 54 4.57 1.60 25.09
N ALA A 55 3.64 2.11 24.28
CA ALA A 55 2.32 1.51 24.10
C ALA A 55 2.37 0.10 23.49
N ASP A 56 3.30 -0.17 22.57
CA ASP A 56 3.42 -1.48 21.93
C ASP A 56 3.87 -2.55 22.94
N LEU A 57 4.81 -2.21 23.82
CA LEU A 57 5.25 -3.11 24.90
C LEU A 57 4.13 -3.38 25.91
N LYS A 58 3.30 -2.38 26.23
CA LYS A 58 2.11 -2.56 27.10
C LYS A 58 1.07 -3.47 26.43
N VAL A 59 0.83 -3.33 25.13
CA VAL A 59 -0.05 -4.23 24.36
C VAL A 59 0.49 -5.66 24.38
N GLY A 60 1.79 -5.85 24.14
CA GLY A 60 2.45 -7.15 24.18
C GLY A 60 2.34 -7.82 25.55
N LEU A 61 2.54 -7.06 26.63
CA LEU A 61 2.37 -7.56 27.99
C LEU A 61 0.91 -7.92 28.30
N ALA A 62 -0.05 -7.10 27.88
CA ALA A 62 -1.47 -7.38 28.04
C ALA A 62 -1.90 -8.67 27.31
N LEU A 63 -1.38 -8.89 26.09
CA LEU A 63 -1.59 -10.13 25.34
C LEU A 63 -0.99 -11.33 26.08
N ALA A 64 0.22 -11.21 26.61
CA ALA A 64 0.85 -12.27 27.40
C ALA A 64 -0.01 -12.65 28.62
N PHE A 65 -0.52 -11.66 29.37
CA PHE A 65 -1.43 -11.90 30.49
C PHE A 65 -2.75 -12.55 30.06
N ALA A 66 -3.35 -12.10 28.97
CA ALA A 66 -4.60 -12.67 28.47
C ALA A 66 -4.46 -14.15 28.10
N GLN A 67 -3.32 -14.54 27.49
CA GLN A 67 -3.03 -15.93 27.15
C GLN A 67 -2.73 -16.82 28.36
N GLN A 68 -2.18 -16.24 29.43
CA GLN A 68 -1.99 -16.93 30.72
C GLN A 68 -3.26 -17.01 31.59
N GLY A 69 -4.40 -16.48 31.13
CA GLY A 69 -5.64 -16.42 31.92
C GLY A 69 -5.64 -15.34 33.01
N LYS A 70 -4.64 -14.46 33.04
CA LYS A 70 -4.54 -13.32 33.98
C LYS A 70 -5.38 -12.13 33.49
N ALA A 71 -6.68 -12.34 33.27
CA ALA A 71 -7.59 -11.38 32.63
C ALA A 71 -7.61 -9.99 33.30
N THR A 72 -7.65 -9.94 34.63
CA THR A 72 -7.64 -8.67 35.39
C THR A 72 -6.38 -7.84 35.14
N HIS A 73 -5.21 -8.48 35.03
CA HIS A 73 -3.95 -7.78 34.76
C HIS A 73 -3.91 -7.24 33.33
N ALA A 74 -4.50 -7.98 32.37
CA ALA A 74 -4.62 -7.53 31.00
C ALA A 74 -5.60 -6.34 30.86
N LEU A 75 -6.72 -6.37 31.56
CA LEU A 75 -7.72 -5.28 31.55
C LEU A 75 -7.13 -3.95 32.04
N VAL A 76 -6.42 -3.96 33.17
CA VAL A 76 -5.78 -2.74 33.72
C VAL A 76 -4.86 -2.07 32.69
N LEU A 77 -4.04 -2.86 32.00
CA LEU A 77 -3.13 -2.35 30.96
C LEU A 77 -3.88 -1.80 29.76
N VAL A 78 -4.95 -2.48 29.33
CA VAL A 78 -5.75 -2.06 28.19
C VAL A 78 -6.57 -0.80 28.50
N GLU A 79 -7.10 -0.66 29.72
CA GLU A 79 -7.76 0.57 30.19
C GLU A 79 -6.80 1.76 30.25
N GLU A 80 -5.57 1.54 30.67
CA GLU A 80 -4.53 2.58 30.65
C GLU A 80 -4.24 3.02 29.21
N LEU A 81 -4.16 2.08 28.27
CA LEU A 81 -3.93 2.34 26.85
C LEU A 81 -5.11 3.03 26.16
N ASP A 82 -6.35 2.79 26.61
CA ASP A 82 -7.55 3.41 26.07
C ASP A 82 -7.65 4.91 26.40
N LYS A 83 -7.01 5.34 27.49
CA LYS A 83 -6.93 6.76 27.88
C LYS A 83 -5.98 7.58 26.99
N LEU A 84 -5.21 6.93 26.13
CA LEU A 84 -4.31 7.64 25.20
C LEU A 84 -5.14 8.35 24.11
N PRO A 85 -4.66 9.51 23.59
CA PRO A 85 -5.33 10.22 22.49
C PRO A 85 -5.52 9.35 21.24
N GLN A 86 -4.59 8.41 21.01
CA GLN A 86 -4.64 7.43 19.94
C GLN A 86 -4.38 6.04 20.54
N PRO A 87 -5.42 5.31 20.97
CA PRO A 87 -5.24 3.98 21.53
C PRO A 87 -4.84 2.99 20.43
N PRO A 88 -3.92 2.05 20.70
CA PRO A 88 -3.56 1.02 19.74
C PRO A 88 -4.79 0.15 19.41
N ALA A 89 -5.10 -0.04 18.13
CA ALA A 89 -6.26 -0.83 17.71
C ALA A 89 -6.23 -2.28 18.26
N ARG A 90 -5.03 -2.87 18.39
CA ARG A 90 -4.82 -4.19 19.03
C ARG A 90 -5.19 -4.21 20.52
N ALA A 91 -4.99 -3.10 21.24
CA ALA A 91 -5.40 -2.98 22.63
C ALA A 91 -6.93 -2.99 22.75
N LEU A 92 -7.62 -2.26 21.87
CA LEU A 92 -9.08 -2.21 21.81
C LEU A 92 -9.69 -3.56 21.44
N LEU A 93 -9.11 -4.27 20.47
CA LEU A 93 -9.54 -5.62 20.14
C LEU A 93 -9.36 -6.59 21.32
N LEU A 94 -8.23 -6.49 22.03
CA LEU A 94 -8.00 -7.27 23.24
C LEU A 94 -9.03 -6.91 24.33
N SER A 95 -9.35 -5.62 24.49
CA SER A 95 -10.41 -5.13 25.39
C SER A 95 -11.74 -5.82 25.08
N ALA A 96 -12.17 -5.77 23.81
CA ALA A 96 -13.42 -6.37 23.37
C ALA A 96 -13.49 -7.87 23.69
N ARG A 97 -12.39 -8.61 23.45
CA ARG A 97 -12.31 -10.05 23.78
C ARG A 97 -12.38 -10.32 25.28
N LEU A 98 -11.78 -9.46 26.11
CA LEU A 98 -11.79 -9.60 27.56
C LEU A 98 -13.15 -9.23 28.17
N LEU A 99 -13.76 -8.14 27.72
CA LEU A 99 -15.10 -7.68 28.13
C LEU A 99 -16.18 -8.70 27.74
N LEU A 100 -16.09 -9.27 26.54
CA LEU A 100 -17.00 -10.35 26.12
C LEU A 100 -16.89 -11.58 27.03
N ARG A 101 -15.69 -11.90 27.56
CA ARG A 101 -15.54 -12.96 28.57
C ARG A 101 -16.10 -12.56 29.94
N GLY A 102 -16.12 -11.27 30.24
CA GLY A 102 -16.71 -10.69 31.46
C GLY A 102 -18.24 -10.58 31.43
N GLY A 103 -18.86 -10.75 30.25
CA GLY A 103 -20.31 -10.65 30.05
C GLY A 103 -20.79 -9.25 29.62
N GLU A 104 -19.88 -8.32 29.36
CA GLU A 104 -20.19 -6.94 28.97
C GLU A 104 -20.24 -6.82 27.44
N ALA A 105 -21.29 -7.38 26.83
CA ALA A 105 -21.40 -7.52 25.38
C ALA A 105 -21.53 -6.17 24.65
N GLU A 106 -22.24 -5.20 25.22
CA GLU A 106 -22.43 -3.87 24.61
C GLU A 106 -21.12 -3.08 24.55
N GLU A 107 -20.39 -2.99 25.67
CA GLU A 107 -19.08 -2.34 25.71
C GLU A 107 -18.07 -3.07 24.82
N ALA A 108 -18.10 -4.40 24.80
CA ALA A 108 -17.24 -5.19 23.92
C ALA A 108 -17.52 -4.90 22.43
N ALA A 109 -18.78 -4.71 22.06
CA ALA A 109 -19.17 -4.38 20.69
C ALA A 109 -18.74 -2.96 20.29
N GLU A 110 -18.82 -1.99 21.20
CA GLU A 110 -18.29 -0.65 20.98
C GLU A 110 -16.77 -0.66 20.78
N ARG A 111 -16.03 -1.32 21.68
CA ARG A 111 -14.56 -1.42 21.57
C ARG A 111 -14.13 -2.19 20.32
N TYR A 112 -14.88 -3.21 19.92
CA TYR A 112 -14.65 -3.93 18.67
C TYR A 112 -14.88 -3.03 17.45
N ARG A 113 -15.99 -2.31 17.37
CA ARG A 113 -16.26 -1.36 16.27
C ARG A 113 -15.19 -0.28 16.18
N ARG A 114 -14.76 0.28 17.32
CA ARG A 114 -13.67 1.26 17.37
C ARG A 114 -12.33 0.66 16.94
N ALA A 115 -12.04 -0.59 17.33
CA ALA A 115 -10.83 -1.31 16.91
C ALA A 115 -10.80 -1.52 15.39
N VAL A 116 -11.91 -2.02 14.81
CA VAL A 116 -12.05 -2.26 13.36
C VAL A 116 -12.08 -0.96 12.57
N GLY A 117 -12.66 0.11 13.12
CA GLY A 117 -12.64 1.44 12.50
C GLY A 117 -11.23 2.05 12.44
N LEU A 118 -10.37 1.76 13.42
CA LEU A 118 -8.96 2.20 13.42
C LEU A 118 -8.05 1.28 12.57
N ASP A 119 -8.31 -0.02 12.58
CA ASP A 119 -7.58 -1.01 11.79
C ASP A 119 -8.54 -2.11 11.29
N PRO A 120 -9.03 -1.98 10.04
CA PRO A 120 -9.95 -2.96 9.45
C PRO A 120 -9.38 -4.38 9.36
N ALA A 121 -8.05 -4.56 9.38
CA ALA A 121 -7.42 -5.89 9.34
C ALA A 121 -7.60 -6.67 10.64
N LEU A 122 -8.03 -6.00 11.72
CA LEU A 122 -8.36 -6.62 13.00
C LEU A 122 -9.79 -7.17 13.04
N ALA A 123 -10.56 -7.04 11.95
CA ALA A 123 -11.88 -7.63 11.84
C ALA A 123 -11.80 -9.16 12.03
N ASP A 124 -12.57 -9.63 13.00
CA ASP A 124 -12.67 -11.03 13.39
C ASP A 124 -14.14 -11.43 13.25
N PRO A 125 -14.52 -12.09 12.13
CA PRO A 125 -15.92 -12.43 11.84
C PRO A 125 -16.57 -13.29 12.93
N GLU A 126 -15.79 -14.16 13.59
CA GLU A 126 -16.26 -15.01 14.69
C GLU A 126 -16.55 -14.16 15.94
N LEU A 127 -15.68 -13.20 16.24
CA LEU A 127 -15.90 -12.27 17.34
C LEU A 127 -17.08 -11.32 17.07
N ALA A 128 -17.23 -10.81 15.83
CA ALA A 128 -18.35 -9.96 15.43
C ALA A 128 -19.69 -10.70 15.60
N GLU A 129 -19.77 -11.95 15.16
CA GLU A 129 -20.97 -12.79 15.33
C GLU A 129 -21.30 -13.00 16.80
N ARG A 130 -20.29 -13.28 17.63
CA ARG A 130 -20.48 -13.43 19.09
C ARG A 130 -20.90 -12.14 19.80
N LEU A 131 -20.60 -10.99 19.21
CA LEU A 131 -21.00 -9.66 19.70
C LEU A 131 -22.37 -9.22 19.15
N GLY A 132 -23.02 -10.05 18.33
CA GLY A 132 -24.29 -9.70 17.70
C GLY A 132 -24.17 -8.56 16.69
N LEU A 133 -22.97 -8.35 16.14
CA LEU A 133 -22.71 -7.33 15.12
C LEU A 133 -22.94 -7.93 13.72
N PRO A 134 -23.54 -7.18 12.79
CA PRO A 134 -23.77 -7.65 11.43
C PRO A 134 -22.43 -8.01 10.79
N ARG A 135 -22.42 -9.13 10.03
CA ARG A 135 -21.24 -9.57 9.28
C ARG A 135 -20.87 -8.44 8.32
N THR A 136 -19.73 -7.81 8.54
CA THR A 136 -19.28 -6.69 7.72
C THR A 136 -19.06 -7.18 6.29
N GLY A 137 -20.03 -6.85 5.43
CA GLY A 137 -20.06 -7.17 4.01
C GLY A 137 -21.50 -7.31 3.57
N ARG A 138 -22.09 -6.22 3.07
CA ARG A 138 -23.40 -6.11 2.38
C ARG A 138 -24.47 -7.10 2.85
N ASP A 139 -25.47 -6.57 3.55
CA ASP A 139 -26.87 -7.02 3.55
C ASP A 139 -27.44 -6.86 4.96
N GLU A 140 -27.78 -5.62 5.34
CA GLU A 140 -28.89 -5.33 6.25
C GLU A 140 -29.55 -4.03 5.76
N ALA A 141 -30.06 -4.10 4.53
CA ALA A 141 -31.33 -3.45 4.21
C ALA A 141 -32.40 -4.53 4.36
N GLU A 142 -33.53 -4.15 4.96
CA GLU A 142 -34.79 -4.87 5.08
C GLU A 142 -35.05 -5.66 6.39
N ASP A 143 -36.09 -5.15 7.06
CA ASP A 143 -37.00 -5.79 8.02
C ASP A 143 -36.59 -5.94 9.49
N ARG A 144 -37.01 -4.94 10.30
CA ARG A 144 -38.14 -5.10 11.24
C ARG A 144 -38.58 -3.79 11.92
N ASP A 145 -39.84 -3.44 11.68
CA ASP A 145 -40.81 -2.69 12.50
C ASP A 145 -40.34 -1.47 13.31
N GLU A 146 -40.46 -0.29 12.69
CA GLU A 146 -40.26 1.02 13.31
C GLU A 146 -41.62 1.63 13.75
N PRO A 147 -41.82 2.05 15.03
CA PRO A 147 -42.95 2.91 15.42
C PRO A 147 -42.72 4.34 14.89
N PRO A 148 -43.77 5.17 14.71
CA PRO A 148 -43.69 6.38 13.89
C PRO A 148 -42.72 7.43 14.46
N PRO A 149 -42.00 8.17 13.61
CA PRO A 149 -40.91 9.02 14.04
C PRO A 149 -41.42 10.30 14.72
N TYR A 150 -40.72 10.68 15.78
CA TYR A 150 -40.75 12.02 16.38
C TYR A 150 -39.90 12.94 15.48
N GLU A 151 -40.50 14.02 14.96
CA GLU A 151 -39.80 15.06 14.20
C GLU A 151 -39.21 16.11 15.18
N PRO A 152 -37.89 16.30 15.26
CA PRO A 152 -37.31 17.53 15.79
C PRO A 152 -37.10 18.52 14.64
N GLU A 153 -37.49 19.77 14.88
CA GLU A 153 -37.30 20.91 13.98
C GLU A 153 -35.82 21.05 13.60
N GLU A 154 -35.52 21.01 12.29
CA GLU A 154 -34.17 21.09 11.74
C GLU A 154 -33.66 22.54 11.75
N ASP A 155 -32.58 22.81 12.48
CA ASP A 155 -31.82 24.06 12.36
C ASP A 155 -31.14 24.13 10.97
N GLU A 156 -31.18 25.31 10.33
CA GLU A 156 -30.69 25.55 8.96
C GLU A 156 -29.20 25.20 8.74
N ASP A 157 -28.42 25.09 9.81
CA ASP A 157 -27.00 24.74 9.76
C ASP A 157 -26.75 23.24 9.48
N ASP A 158 -27.64 22.34 9.93
CA ASP A 158 -27.49 20.89 9.68
C ASP A 158 -27.80 20.51 8.23
N ARG A 159 -28.69 21.26 7.56
CA ARG A 159 -28.94 21.10 6.11
C ARG A 159 -27.73 21.47 5.26
N ARG A 160 -26.93 22.46 5.69
CA ARG A 160 -25.69 22.82 5.00
C ARG A 160 -24.62 21.75 5.16
N ILE A 161 -24.49 21.16 6.34
CA ILE A 161 -23.49 20.12 6.60
C ILE A 161 -23.84 18.83 5.85
N ARG A 162 -25.13 18.43 5.80
CA ARG A 162 -25.57 17.27 5.01
C ARG A 162 -25.40 17.44 3.50
N GLN A 163 -25.77 18.58 2.94
CA GLN A 163 -25.55 18.85 1.50
C GLN A 163 -24.06 18.92 1.13
N MET A 164 -23.18 19.19 2.09
CA MET A 164 -21.74 19.19 1.88
C MET A 164 -21.11 17.79 1.99
N TRP A 165 -21.78 16.82 2.63
CA TRP A 165 -21.26 15.46 2.85
C TRP A 165 -21.89 14.37 1.97
N GLU A 166 -23.07 14.60 1.37
CA GLU A 166 -23.63 13.68 0.35
C GLU A 166 -23.03 13.87 -1.06
N GLY A 167 -22.19 14.87 -1.25
CA GLY A 167 -21.54 15.17 -2.54
C GLY A 167 -20.22 14.45 -2.81
N ASP A 168 -19.67 13.68 -1.85
CA ASP A 168 -18.27 13.22 -1.91
C ASP A 168 -18.10 11.71 -1.66
N LEU A 169 -19.09 10.90 -2.06
CA LEU A 169 -18.81 9.50 -2.42
C LEU A 169 -18.27 9.52 -3.85
N SER A 170 -16.98 9.79 -4.00
CA SER A 170 -16.30 9.70 -5.28
C SER A 170 -16.48 8.29 -5.85
N GLU A 171 -17.17 8.21 -7.00
CA GLU A 171 -16.98 7.11 -7.94
C GLU A 171 -15.45 6.89 -8.12
N PRO A 172 -14.97 5.65 -8.32
CA PRO A 172 -13.54 5.42 -8.53
C PRO A 172 -13.07 6.42 -9.57
N SER A 173 -12.10 7.26 -9.19
CA SER A 173 -11.66 8.37 -10.02
C SER A 173 -11.17 7.81 -11.35
N GLU A 174 -12.00 7.89 -12.40
CA GLU A 174 -11.58 7.44 -13.72
C GLU A 174 -10.44 8.35 -14.17
N VAL A 175 -9.22 7.83 -14.09
CA VAL A 175 -8.04 8.55 -14.54
C VAL A 175 -8.23 8.82 -16.04
N PRO A 176 -8.20 10.09 -16.49
CA PRO A 176 -8.46 10.40 -17.89
C PRO A 176 -7.36 9.81 -18.78
N VAL A 177 -7.76 9.14 -19.85
CA VAL A 177 -6.83 8.65 -20.87
C VAL A 177 -6.43 9.82 -21.76
N GLU A 178 -5.20 10.30 -21.62
CA GLU A 178 -4.65 11.33 -22.51
C GLU A 178 -4.28 10.73 -23.87
N ARG A 179 -4.27 11.55 -24.93
CA ARG A 179 -3.66 11.18 -26.22
C ARG A 179 -2.55 12.17 -26.53
N PRO A 180 -1.29 11.85 -26.15
CA PRO A 180 -0.18 12.77 -26.34
C PRO A 180 0.06 13.04 -27.83
N THR A 181 0.14 14.32 -28.21
CA THR A 181 0.67 14.74 -29.53
C THR A 181 2.19 14.85 -29.53
N LEU A 182 2.81 14.74 -28.35
CA LEU A 182 4.24 14.82 -28.14
C LEU A 182 4.96 13.60 -28.72
N THR A 183 6.04 13.81 -29.45
CA THR A 183 6.89 12.75 -30.02
C THR A 183 8.36 12.92 -29.63
N PHE A 184 9.26 12.02 -30.03
CA PHE A 184 10.70 12.17 -29.74
C PHE A 184 11.34 13.38 -30.42
N LYS A 185 10.69 13.98 -31.42
CA LYS A 185 11.11 15.25 -32.02
C LYS A 185 10.98 16.41 -31.05
N ASP A 186 10.07 16.31 -30.10
CA ASP A 186 9.76 17.33 -29.11
C ASP A 186 10.57 17.18 -27.82
N VAL A 187 11.39 16.13 -27.73
CA VAL A 187 12.31 15.86 -26.61
C VAL A 187 13.72 16.29 -27.02
N GLY A 188 14.34 17.21 -26.28
CA GLY A 188 15.70 17.67 -26.59
C GLY A 188 16.79 16.70 -26.14
N GLY A 189 17.64 16.27 -27.06
CA GLY A 189 18.79 15.39 -26.78
C GLY A 189 18.41 13.93 -26.50
N MET A 190 19.24 13.23 -25.72
CA MET A 190 19.03 11.82 -25.32
C MET A 190 18.92 10.84 -26.50
N GLU A 191 19.61 11.09 -27.62
CA GLU A 191 19.45 10.28 -28.84
C GLU A 191 19.75 8.79 -28.61
N ALA A 192 20.80 8.46 -27.87
CA ALA A 192 21.12 7.07 -27.52
C ALA A 192 19.97 6.38 -26.76
N LEU A 193 19.32 7.09 -25.84
CA LEU A 193 18.20 6.57 -25.06
C LEU A 193 16.93 6.46 -25.92
N LYS A 194 16.66 7.44 -26.80
CA LYS A 194 15.56 7.36 -27.76
C LYS A 194 15.72 6.18 -28.71
N ASP A 195 16.93 5.93 -29.20
CA ASP A 195 17.23 4.79 -30.06
C ASP A 195 17.07 3.46 -29.31
N GLU A 196 17.50 3.43 -28.04
CA GLU A 196 17.27 2.27 -27.17
C GLU A 196 15.78 1.99 -26.97
N ILE A 197 14.96 3.02 -26.74
CA ILE A 197 13.50 2.90 -26.65
C ILE A 197 12.90 2.45 -27.99
N ARG A 198 13.33 3.01 -29.12
CA ARG A 198 12.86 2.58 -30.46
C ARG A 198 13.11 1.10 -30.68
N MET A 199 14.33 0.65 -30.42
CA MET A 199 14.75 -0.72 -30.68
C MET A 199 14.16 -1.73 -29.69
N LYS A 200 14.09 -1.38 -28.40
CA LYS A 200 13.62 -2.30 -27.36
C LYS A 200 12.09 -2.28 -27.22
N ILE A 201 11.41 -1.19 -27.53
CA ILE A 201 9.99 -1.02 -27.18
C ILE A 201 9.14 -0.87 -28.44
N ILE A 202 9.39 0.16 -29.23
CA ILE A 202 8.55 0.51 -30.40
C ILE A 202 8.62 -0.60 -31.46
N HIS A 203 9.82 -1.07 -31.77
CA HIS A 203 10.01 -2.07 -32.82
C HIS A 203 9.37 -3.44 -32.48
N PRO A 204 9.51 -3.99 -31.26
CA PRO A 204 8.78 -5.19 -30.86
C PRO A 204 7.25 -5.06 -30.85
N LEU A 205 6.73 -3.90 -30.46
CA LEU A 205 5.28 -3.65 -30.49
C LEU A 205 4.74 -3.62 -31.93
N ASN A 206 5.42 -2.91 -32.83
CA ASN A 206 5.03 -2.82 -34.23
C ASN A 206 5.21 -4.14 -35.01
N HIS A 207 6.10 -5.03 -34.54
CA HIS A 207 6.42 -6.29 -35.20
C HIS A 207 6.15 -7.51 -34.30
N ALA A 208 5.04 -7.49 -33.55
CA ALA A 208 4.72 -8.52 -32.56
C ALA A 208 4.74 -9.96 -33.14
N ALA A 209 4.26 -10.17 -34.37
CA ALA A 209 4.28 -11.49 -35.01
C ALA A 209 5.71 -12.04 -35.20
N LEU A 210 6.66 -11.16 -35.55
CA LEU A 210 8.06 -11.52 -35.77
C LEU A 210 8.72 -11.93 -34.44
N TYR A 211 8.59 -11.13 -33.39
CA TYR A 211 9.23 -11.41 -32.10
C TYR A 211 8.66 -12.66 -31.40
N LYS A 212 7.36 -12.91 -31.56
CA LYS A 212 6.70 -14.13 -31.07
C LYS A 212 7.25 -15.38 -31.77
N ALA A 213 7.54 -15.30 -33.07
CA ALA A 213 8.14 -16.40 -33.83
C ALA A 213 9.59 -16.72 -33.38
N TYR A 214 10.33 -15.73 -32.88
CA TYR A 214 11.67 -15.92 -32.30
C TYR A 214 11.65 -16.33 -30.82
N GLY A 215 10.48 -16.62 -30.25
CA GLY A 215 10.35 -17.04 -28.85
C GLY A 215 10.67 -15.93 -27.84
N LYS A 216 10.69 -14.66 -28.26
CA LYS A 216 10.87 -13.53 -27.35
C LYS A 216 9.52 -13.09 -26.82
N ALA A 217 9.40 -13.03 -25.49
CA ALA A 217 8.24 -12.43 -24.84
C ALA A 217 8.15 -10.95 -25.22
N ILE A 218 7.03 -10.57 -25.83
CA ILE A 218 6.67 -9.17 -26.08
C ILE A 218 5.87 -8.75 -24.85
N GLY A 219 6.59 -8.59 -23.75
CA GLY A 219 6.05 -8.30 -22.43
C GLY A 219 7.14 -7.69 -21.56
N GLY A 220 6.78 -7.39 -20.32
CA GLY A 220 7.61 -6.64 -19.39
C GLY A 220 7.37 -5.13 -19.46
N GLY A 221 7.45 -4.49 -18.32
CA GLY A 221 7.45 -3.04 -18.19
C GLY A 221 8.86 -2.45 -18.34
N ILE A 222 8.93 -1.14 -18.51
CA ILE A 222 10.19 -0.41 -18.50
C ILE A 222 10.28 0.50 -17.29
N LEU A 223 11.41 0.44 -16.59
CA LEU A 223 11.73 1.34 -15.49
C LEU A 223 12.71 2.41 -15.97
N LEU A 224 12.24 3.65 -16.01
CA LEU A 224 13.04 4.86 -16.20
C LEU A 224 13.59 5.30 -14.84
N TYR A 225 14.89 5.55 -14.75
CA TYR A 225 15.48 6.12 -13.53
C TYR A 225 16.48 7.22 -13.82
N GLY A 226 16.62 8.17 -12.91
CA GLY A 226 17.58 9.25 -13.04
C GLY A 226 17.21 10.45 -12.17
N PRO A 227 18.03 11.52 -12.17
CA PRO A 227 17.79 12.69 -11.33
C PRO A 227 16.42 13.35 -11.61
N PRO A 228 15.82 14.05 -10.63
CA PRO A 228 14.59 14.81 -10.84
C PRO A 228 14.81 15.90 -11.89
N GLY A 229 13.75 16.28 -12.61
CA GLY A 229 13.80 17.33 -13.63
C GLY A 229 14.50 16.95 -14.94
N CYS A 230 14.96 15.70 -15.12
CA CYS A 230 15.58 15.23 -16.36
C CYS A 230 14.58 14.75 -17.43
N GLY A 231 13.28 15.05 -17.28
CA GLY A 231 12.29 14.76 -18.32
C GLY A 231 11.82 13.31 -18.45
N LYS A 232 11.85 12.51 -17.38
CA LYS A 232 11.36 11.11 -17.39
C LYS A 232 9.89 10.99 -17.83
N THR A 233 9.00 11.74 -17.19
CA THR A 233 7.56 11.83 -17.52
C THR A 233 7.35 12.34 -18.95
N TYR A 234 8.14 13.32 -19.37
CA TYR A 234 8.08 13.90 -20.70
C TYR A 234 8.52 12.90 -21.80
N LEU A 235 9.58 12.14 -21.54
CA LEU A 235 10.04 11.05 -22.41
C LEU A 235 9.03 9.90 -22.50
N ALA A 236 8.36 9.57 -21.39
CA ALA A 236 7.30 8.57 -21.37
C ALA A 236 6.10 8.99 -22.23
N ARG A 237 5.64 10.25 -22.09
CA ARG A 237 4.60 10.83 -22.96
C ARG A 237 4.99 10.82 -24.43
N ALA A 238 6.25 11.16 -24.73
CA ALA A 238 6.77 11.15 -26.10
C ALA A 238 6.80 9.73 -26.68
N THR A 239 7.12 8.73 -25.85
CA THR A 239 7.09 7.32 -26.25
C THR A 239 5.68 6.88 -26.63
N ALA A 240 4.67 7.30 -25.88
CA ALA A 240 3.26 7.03 -26.20
C ALA A 240 2.83 7.66 -27.53
N GLY A 241 3.24 8.91 -27.79
CA GLY A 241 2.97 9.57 -29.06
C GLY A 241 3.65 8.91 -30.27
N GLU A 242 4.88 8.39 -30.12
CA GLU A 242 5.56 7.64 -31.20
C GLU A 242 4.80 6.37 -31.63
N ILE A 243 4.08 5.73 -30.71
CA ILE A 243 3.27 4.53 -30.99
C ILE A 243 1.77 4.84 -31.15
N HIS A 244 1.38 6.12 -31.15
CA HIS A 244 -0.01 6.57 -31.26
C HIS A 244 -0.96 5.92 -30.22
N ALA A 245 -0.45 5.70 -29.01
CA ALA A 245 -1.18 5.07 -27.93
C ALA A 245 -1.83 6.10 -26.99
N GLY A 246 -2.91 5.70 -26.32
CA GLY A 246 -3.41 6.42 -25.16
C GLY A 246 -2.37 6.45 -24.03
N PHE A 247 -2.43 7.44 -23.14
CA PHE A 247 -1.50 7.61 -22.04
C PHE A 247 -2.29 7.77 -20.75
N LEU A 248 -2.19 6.76 -19.88
CA LEU A 248 -2.73 6.78 -18.53
C LEU A 248 -1.58 7.07 -17.58
N THR A 249 -1.70 8.12 -16.77
CA THR A 249 -0.68 8.55 -15.83
C THR A 249 -1.16 8.35 -14.40
N VAL A 250 -0.31 7.80 -13.55
CA VAL A 250 -0.61 7.53 -12.15
C VAL A 250 0.47 8.21 -11.33
N GLY A 251 0.09 9.25 -10.60
CA GLY A 251 1.00 10.06 -9.77
C GLY A 251 0.98 9.68 -8.30
N ILE A 252 1.85 10.32 -7.51
CA ILE A 252 1.97 10.12 -6.06
C ILE A 252 0.63 10.31 -5.33
N ASN A 253 -0.16 11.31 -5.70
CA ASN A 253 -1.42 11.60 -5.02
C ASN A 253 -2.47 10.53 -5.30
N ASP A 254 -2.57 10.08 -6.56
CA ASP A 254 -3.44 8.96 -6.94
C ASP A 254 -2.99 7.68 -6.22
N VAL A 255 -1.68 7.47 -6.09
CA VAL A 255 -1.11 6.38 -5.29
C VAL A 255 -1.49 6.50 -3.82
N LEU A 256 -1.40 7.67 -3.20
CA LEU A 256 -1.74 7.83 -1.77
C LEU A 256 -3.25 7.65 -1.50
N ASP A 257 -4.11 8.16 -2.39
CA ASP A 257 -5.57 8.05 -2.27
C ASP A 257 -6.05 6.64 -2.57
N MET A 258 -5.44 5.95 -3.55
CA MET A 258 -5.66 4.52 -3.76
C MET A 258 -5.39 3.75 -2.45
N TRP A 259 -4.48 4.21 -1.60
CA TRP A 259 -3.94 3.42 -0.47
C TRP A 259 -4.68 3.58 0.86
N LEU A 260 -5.78 4.34 0.86
CA LEU A 260 -6.77 4.36 1.94
C LEU A 260 -7.92 3.39 1.59
N GLY A 261 -7.91 2.20 2.18
CA GLY A 261 -9.08 1.31 2.29
C GLY A 261 -9.54 0.53 1.05
N ASN A 262 -9.12 0.87 -0.19
CA ASN A 262 -9.58 0.20 -1.44
C ASN A 262 -8.48 -0.02 -2.52
N SER A 263 -7.20 -0.03 -2.13
CA SER A 263 -6.05 0.01 -3.05
C SER A 263 -5.92 -1.11 -4.06
N GLU A 264 -6.19 -2.35 -3.66
CA GLU A 264 -6.05 -3.50 -4.56
C GLU A 264 -7.04 -3.43 -5.71
N ARG A 265 -8.29 -3.06 -5.40
CA ARG A 265 -9.37 -2.94 -6.37
C ARG A 265 -9.11 -1.79 -7.34
N ASN A 266 -8.72 -0.62 -6.82
CA ASN A 266 -8.42 0.54 -7.66
C ASN A 266 -7.24 0.26 -8.59
N LEU A 267 -6.21 -0.45 -8.10
CA LEU A 267 -5.06 -0.83 -8.91
C LEU A 267 -5.47 -1.82 -10.00
N HIS A 268 -6.29 -2.81 -9.68
CA HIS A 268 -6.82 -3.72 -10.68
C HIS A 268 -7.68 -3.00 -11.74
N GLU A 269 -8.58 -2.11 -11.32
CA GLU A 269 -9.45 -1.33 -12.20
C GLU A 269 -8.66 -0.40 -13.15
N LEU A 270 -7.56 0.19 -12.67
CA LEU A 270 -6.63 0.97 -13.47
C LEU A 270 -5.97 0.14 -14.59
N PHE A 271 -5.49 -1.07 -14.26
CA PHE A 271 -4.92 -1.98 -15.26
C PHE A 271 -5.99 -2.44 -16.27
N GLU A 272 -7.20 -2.73 -15.81
CA GLU A 272 -8.35 -3.03 -16.67
C GLU A 272 -8.69 -1.85 -17.60
N GLN A 273 -8.67 -0.63 -17.08
CA GLN A 273 -8.90 0.58 -17.87
C GLN A 273 -7.83 0.73 -18.96
N ALA A 274 -6.56 0.48 -18.64
CA ALA A 274 -5.48 0.49 -19.63
C ALA A 274 -5.68 -0.59 -20.71
N ARG A 275 -6.11 -1.80 -20.31
CA ARG A 275 -6.43 -2.91 -21.24
C ARG A 275 -7.59 -2.57 -22.17
N ARG A 276 -8.67 -1.95 -21.66
CA ARG A 276 -9.81 -1.50 -22.47
C ARG A 276 -9.44 -0.41 -23.49
N ASN A 277 -8.42 0.39 -23.17
CA ASN A 277 -7.96 1.50 -24.01
C ASN A 277 -6.74 1.15 -24.89
N ALA A 278 -6.41 -0.14 -25.05
CA ALA A 278 -5.29 -0.56 -25.88
C ALA A 278 -5.45 -0.09 -27.36
N PRO A 279 -4.39 0.42 -28.02
CA PRO A 279 -3.01 0.55 -27.52
C PRO A 279 -2.88 1.68 -26.48
N CYS A 280 -2.33 1.34 -25.31
CA CYS A 280 -2.22 2.26 -24.19
C CYS A 280 -0.86 2.14 -23.49
N VAL A 281 -0.33 3.27 -23.05
CA VAL A 281 0.81 3.37 -22.15
C VAL A 281 0.30 3.66 -20.75
N LEU A 282 0.52 2.72 -19.82
CA LEU A 282 0.25 2.90 -18.41
C LEU A 282 1.54 3.35 -17.72
N PHE A 283 1.59 4.63 -17.33
CA PHE A 283 2.76 5.26 -16.75
C PHE A 283 2.59 5.51 -15.25
N PHE A 284 3.47 4.92 -14.45
CA PHE A 284 3.57 5.16 -13.02
C PHE A 284 4.73 6.12 -12.74
N ASP A 285 4.43 7.31 -12.23
CA ASP A 285 5.45 8.24 -11.77
C ASP A 285 5.81 7.97 -10.30
N GLU A 286 7.06 8.24 -9.94
CA GLU A 286 7.56 8.13 -8.57
C GLU A 286 7.26 6.78 -7.88
N VAL A 287 7.52 5.67 -8.59
CA VAL A 287 7.29 4.31 -8.06
C VAL A 287 8.12 3.99 -6.81
N ASP A 288 9.14 4.78 -6.48
CA ASP A 288 9.85 4.70 -5.21
C ASP A 288 8.99 5.06 -3.99
N ALA A 289 7.94 5.86 -4.16
CA ALA A 289 6.94 6.09 -3.10
C ALA A 289 6.23 4.77 -2.71
N LEU A 290 5.99 3.88 -3.69
CA LEU A 290 5.45 2.54 -3.47
C LEU A 290 6.40 1.68 -2.63
N ALA A 291 7.72 1.93 -2.71
CA ALA A 291 8.72 1.13 -2.00
C ALA A 291 8.98 1.63 -0.57
N ALA A 292 8.94 2.94 -0.33
CA ALA A 292 9.03 3.53 1.02
C ALA A 292 7.92 3.01 1.94
N SER A 293 6.73 2.78 1.37
CA SER A 293 5.59 2.18 2.07
C SER A 293 5.87 0.78 2.67
N ARG A 294 6.82 0.02 2.10
CA ARG A 294 7.12 -1.36 2.53
C ARG A 294 8.03 -1.41 3.75
N SER A 295 8.90 -0.40 3.90
CA SER A 295 9.87 -0.27 4.99
C SER A 295 9.36 0.59 6.15
N ASP A 296 8.57 1.63 5.87
CA ASP A 296 8.19 2.63 6.88
C ASP A 296 6.77 2.43 7.45
N ILE A 297 5.89 1.70 6.77
CA ILE A 297 4.53 1.46 7.26
C ILE A 297 4.51 0.18 8.10
N LYS A 298 4.41 0.34 9.42
CA LYS A 298 4.23 -0.74 10.41
C LYS A 298 2.92 -1.55 10.24
N GLY A 299 2.18 -1.39 9.14
CA GLY A 299 0.91 -2.05 8.81
C GLY A 299 0.99 -2.84 7.51
N GLY A 300 0.32 -3.99 7.45
CA GLY A 300 0.36 -4.95 6.33
C GLY A 300 -0.17 -4.43 4.99
N THR A 301 -0.90 -3.31 4.99
CA THR A 301 -1.60 -2.73 3.83
C THR A 301 -0.66 -2.42 2.67
N GLY A 302 0.49 -1.77 2.89
CA GLY A 302 1.43 -1.43 1.81
C GLY A 302 2.06 -2.65 1.12
N ARG A 303 2.25 -3.75 1.86
CA ARG A 303 2.79 -5.01 1.29
C ARG A 303 1.81 -5.68 0.36
N GLN A 304 0.52 -5.63 0.68
CA GLN A 304 -0.54 -6.24 -0.11
C GLN A 304 -0.68 -5.53 -1.47
N VAL A 305 -0.65 -4.20 -1.49
CA VAL A 305 -0.71 -3.42 -2.75
C VAL A 305 0.50 -3.68 -3.64
N VAL A 306 1.70 -3.74 -3.08
CA VAL A 306 2.91 -4.08 -3.84
C VAL A 306 2.77 -5.48 -4.46
N ASN A 307 2.26 -6.46 -3.71
CA ASN A 307 2.03 -7.80 -4.25
C ASN A 307 0.99 -7.79 -5.39
N GLN A 308 -0.09 -7.02 -5.25
CA GLN A 308 -1.09 -6.87 -6.31
C GLN A 308 -0.50 -6.20 -7.57
N PHE A 309 0.31 -5.15 -7.40
CA PHE A 309 1.04 -4.52 -8.51
C PHE A 309 1.92 -5.54 -9.23
N LEU A 310 2.71 -6.32 -8.48
CA LEU A 310 3.59 -7.33 -9.05
C LEU A 310 2.79 -8.44 -9.77
N ALA A 311 1.61 -8.81 -9.26
CA ALA A 311 0.72 -9.77 -9.91
C ALA A 311 0.16 -9.24 -11.25
N GLU A 312 -0.21 -7.96 -11.33
CA GLU A 312 -0.63 -7.30 -12.57
C GLU A 312 0.52 -7.19 -13.59
N LEU A 313 1.74 -6.89 -13.12
CA LEU A 313 2.94 -6.86 -13.96
C LEU A 313 3.29 -8.23 -14.55
N ASP A 314 3.26 -9.27 -13.72
CA ASP A 314 3.60 -10.63 -14.14
C ASP A 314 2.61 -11.17 -15.19
N GLY A 315 1.42 -10.57 -15.30
CA GLY A 315 0.42 -10.92 -16.33
C GLY A 315 -0.06 -12.38 -16.23
N VAL A 316 0.16 -13.03 -15.08
CA VAL A 316 -0.16 -14.45 -14.84
C VAL A 316 -1.66 -14.69 -14.89
N GLN A 317 -2.47 -13.66 -14.65
CA GLN A 317 -3.93 -13.73 -14.70
C GLN A 317 -4.56 -12.96 -15.89
N ALA A 318 -3.90 -11.92 -16.42
CA ALA A 318 -4.42 -11.09 -17.50
C ALA A 318 -3.32 -10.79 -18.53
N ARG A 319 -3.56 -11.09 -19.81
CA ARG A 319 -2.60 -10.79 -20.88
C ARG A 319 -2.56 -9.28 -21.12
N ASN A 320 -1.44 -8.63 -20.81
CA ASN A 320 -1.21 -7.20 -21.08
C ASN A 320 -0.91 -6.93 -22.58
N GLU A 321 -1.57 -7.66 -23.49
CA GLU A 321 -1.41 -7.49 -24.93
C GLU A 321 -1.89 -6.08 -25.33
N GLY A 322 -1.03 -5.30 -25.97
CA GLY A 322 -1.34 -3.92 -26.39
C GLY A 322 -1.23 -2.86 -25.28
N VAL A 323 -0.82 -3.24 -24.05
CA VAL A 323 -0.55 -2.30 -22.97
C VAL A 323 0.95 -2.24 -22.69
N LEU A 324 1.53 -1.05 -22.79
CA LEU A 324 2.92 -0.79 -22.45
C LEU A 324 2.99 -0.20 -21.04
N ILE A 325 3.66 -0.90 -20.12
CA ILE A 325 3.80 -0.43 -18.74
C ILE A 325 5.13 0.29 -18.60
N LEU A 326 5.08 1.56 -18.19
CA LEU A 326 6.25 2.39 -17.92
C LEU A 326 6.23 2.83 -16.45
N ALA A 327 7.38 2.86 -15.81
CA ALA A 327 7.54 3.40 -14.47
C ALA A 327 8.71 4.37 -14.42
N ALA A 328 8.63 5.42 -13.59
CA ALA A 328 9.72 6.34 -13.34
C ALA A 328 10.07 6.40 -11.86
N THR A 329 11.37 6.49 -11.55
CA THR A 329 11.84 6.65 -10.17
C THR A 329 13.04 7.58 -10.08
N ASN A 330 13.13 8.32 -8.96
CA ASN A 330 14.30 9.12 -8.62
C ASN A 330 15.30 8.35 -7.74
N ALA A 331 14.81 7.37 -6.97
CA ALA A 331 15.61 6.53 -6.06
C ALA A 331 15.56 5.04 -6.46
N PRO A 332 16.23 4.61 -7.53
CA PRO A 332 16.20 3.22 -8.00
C PRO A 332 16.74 2.20 -6.98
N TRP A 333 17.55 2.65 -6.02
CA TRP A 333 18.07 1.81 -4.93
C TRP A 333 17.03 1.55 -3.83
N HIS A 334 15.99 2.39 -3.68
CA HIS A 334 14.89 2.15 -2.75
C HIS A 334 13.84 1.19 -3.32
N LEU A 335 13.78 1.01 -4.64
CA LEU A 335 12.80 0.13 -5.29
C LEU A 335 13.04 -1.35 -4.95
N ASP A 336 11.99 -2.03 -4.49
CA ASP A 336 12.02 -3.46 -4.16
C ASP A 336 12.62 -4.27 -5.33
N PRO A 337 13.67 -5.09 -5.09
CA PRO A 337 14.25 -5.97 -6.10
C PRO A 337 13.23 -6.86 -6.82
N ALA A 338 12.09 -7.16 -6.19
CA ALA A 338 10.99 -7.89 -6.81
C ALA A 338 10.51 -7.24 -8.12
N PHE A 339 10.49 -5.91 -8.22
CA PHE A 339 10.09 -5.19 -9.43
C PHE A 339 11.01 -5.41 -10.63
N ARG A 340 12.28 -5.75 -10.39
CA ARG A 340 13.33 -5.89 -11.42
C ARG A 340 13.49 -7.32 -11.93
N ARG A 341 12.64 -8.26 -11.49
CA ARG A 341 12.70 -9.65 -11.93
C ARG A 341 12.23 -9.79 -13.38
N PRO A 342 12.74 -10.79 -14.13
CA PRO A 342 12.28 -11.05 -15.49
C PRO A 342 10.75 -11.20 -15.56
N GLY A 343 10.11 -10.57 -16.55
CA GLY A 343 8.65 -10.52 -16.69
C GLY A 343 7.98 -9.29 -16.07
N ARG A 344 8.70 -8.51 -15.25
CA ARG A 344 8.23 -7.26 -14.61
C ARG A 344 8.92 -6.07 -15.26
N PHE A 345 9.62 -5.21 -14.51
CA PHE A 345 10.52 -4.21 -15.08
C PHE A 345 11.86 -4.83 -15.47
N ASP A 346 11.84 -5.65 -16.51
CA ASP A 346 13.00 -6.36 -17.03
C ASP A 346 13.92 -5.43 -17.86
N ARG A 347 13.42 -4.25 -18.24
CA ARG A 347 14.17 -3.21 -18.96
C ARG A 347 14.32 -1.98 -18.08
N ILE A 348 15.57 -1.68 -17.73
CA ILE A 348 15.90 -0.53 -16.91
C ILE A 348 16.67 0.47 -17.78
N LEU A 349 16.16 1.69 -17.90
CA LEU A 349 16.74 2.73 -18.73
C LEU A 349 17.14 3.93 -17.86
N PHE A 350 18.39 4.36 -18.00
CA PHE A 350 18.89 5.55 -17.33
C PHE A 350 18.55 6.80 -18.13
N VAL A 351 17.95 7.79 -17.47
CA VAL A 351 17.69 9.12 -18.03
C VAL A 351 18.75 10.08 -17.50
N PRO A 352 19.80 10.36 -18.29
CA PRO A 352 20.89 11.22 -17.84
C PRO A 352 20.45 12.69 -17.79
N PRO A 353 21.13 13.52 -16.98
CA PRO A 353 21.03 14.97 -17.11
C PRO A 353 21.45 15.41 -18.54
N PRO A 354 20.90 16.53 -19.04
CA PRO A 354 21.13 16.95 -20.42
C PRO A 354 22.61 17.27 -20.67
N ASP A 355 23.16 16.68 -21.73
CA ASP A 355 24.53 16.89 -22.18
C ASP A 355 24.69 18.25 -22.91
N ALA A 356 25.93 18.55 -23.30
CA ALA A 356 26.26 19.81 -24.00
C ALA A 356 25.40 20.07 -25.25
N PRO A 357 25.14 19.08 -26.15
CA PRO A 357 24.23 19.29 -27.29
C PRO A 357 22.74 19.27 -26.92
N ALA A 358 22.30 18.56 -25.87
CA ALA A 358 20.91 18.54 -25.45
C ALA A 358 20.43 19.90 -24.92
N ARG A 359 21.25 20.59 -24.11
CA ARG A 359 20.91 21.89 -23.52
C ARG A 359 20.40 22.93 -24.53
N PRO A 360 21.13 23.26 -25.62
CA PRO A 360 20.64 24.20 -26.63
C PRO A 360 19.43 23.66 -27.40
N ALA A 361 19.31 22.34 -27.59
CA ALA A 361 18.14 21.75 -28.23
C ALA A 361 16.86 21.95 -27.40
N ILE A 362 16.95 21.73 -26.08
CA ILE A 362 15.85 21.96 -25.12
C ILE A 362 15.42 23.44 -25.15
N VAL A 363 16.36 24.38 -25.08
CA VAL A 363 16.05 25.82 -25.14
C VAL A 363 15.36 26.18 -26.44
N ARG A 364 15.85 25.69 -27.59
CA ARG A 364 15.22 25.94 -28.90
C ARG A 364 13.79 25.41 -28.97
N LEU A 365 13.50 24.27 -28.33
CA LEU A 365 12.14 23.72 -28.28
C LEU A 365 11.21 24.64 -27.49
N HIS A 366 11.64 25.16 -26.34
CA HIS A 366 10.84 26.09 -25.54
C HIS A 366 10.66 27.48 -26.19
N CYS A 367 11.61 27.92 -27.02
CA CYS A 367 11.53 29.19 -27.74
C CYS A 367 10.75 29.12 -29.08
N ARG A 368 10.17 27.96 -29.43
CA ARG A 368 9.33 27.81 -30.64
C ARG A 368 7.87 28.21 -30.44
N GLY A 369 7.49 28.59 -29.22
CA GLY A 369 6.14 29.03 -28.84
C GLY A 369 5.92 30.52 -29.04
#